data_AF-A0A6P6V6I1-F1
#
_entry.id   AF-A0A6P6V6I1-F1
#
_cell.length_a   1.000
_cell.length_b   1.000
_cell.length_c   1.000
_cell.angle_alpha   90.00
_cell.angle_beta   90.00
_cell.angle_gamma   90.00
#
_symmetry.space_group_name_H-M   'P 1'
#
loop_
_entity.id
_entity.type
_entity.pdbx_description
1 polymer ?
#
loop_
_entity_poly.entity_id
_entity_poly.type
_entity_poly.pdbx_seq_one_letter_code
_entity_poly.pdbx_strand_id
1 'polypeptide(L)'
;MVFDGEIPGHLGNLSCLRHLQLGGVSLTPNQLTTKDLRWIVGLFSLEGLVLFGVNLSAVEDGLKAINMLPSLARLKLSGFELFIDPYLSQVNFTSLSSIKLGENSFNNYMVPPWLHNLTGVHDLDLSSNNLSSPIHGLFEQMTSLVDLDLAVNRFDASTLGSLCNVLNLAHNNLTGSIPHSFINFSMMVSSEPGTDLWVFSDFTWLQNFKGGGELGYSSRNLLRIKSISLSTNNLVGEIPDGIMDLVDLLTLNLSRNHFTGRIPEKIGNLKQLESLDLSMNELFGNSGLCGEPLPNDCLEHKLPTKNGHIHDDIGHGESHWSWFYAGIGPDYAVGLLGVLGILQFKKSWRYAYFRFLENAYDKICVMIALKANQLRRNFH
;
A
#
# COMPACT_ATOMS: atom_id res chain seq x y z
N MET A 1 -21.19 -7.34 -12.17
CA MET A 1 -21.21 -8.58 -12.98
C MET A 1 -19.84 -9.22 -12.84
N VAL A 2 -19.78 -10.52 -12.57
CA VAL A 2 -18.51 -11.25 -12.49
C VAL A 2 -18.06 -11.50 -13.92
N PHE A 3 -16.88 -11.02 -14.30
CA PHE A 3 -16.22 -11.43 -15.53
C PHE A 3 -15.59 -12.82 -15.26
N ASP A 4 -16.18 -13.88 -15.80
CA ASP A 4 -15.66 -15.24 -15.73
C ASP A 4 -15.48 -15.87 -17.12
N GLY A 5 -14.71 -16.96 -17.18
CA GLY A 5 -14.42 -17.70 -18.42
C GLY A 5 -13.05 -17.41 -19.03
N GLU A 6 -12.83 -17.94 -20.24
CA GLU A 6 -11.58 -17.79 -20.98
C GLU A 6 -11.57 -16.44 -21.73
N ILE A 7 -10.47 -15.69 -21.63
CA ILE A 7 -10.30 -14.43 -22.36
C ILE A 7 -10.35 -14.74 -23.87
N PRO A 8 -11.28 -14.13 -24.62
CA PRO A 8 -11.39 -14.39 -26.04
C PRO A 8 -10.19 -13.82 -26.81
N GLY A 9 -9.44 -14.68 -27.51
CA GLY A 9 -8.28 -14.27 -28.30
C GLY A 9 -8.59 -13.29 -29.44
N HIS A 10 -9.85 -13.18 -29.88
CA HIS A 10 -10.25 -12.20 -30.89
C HIS A 10 -10.19 -10.74 -30.39
N LEU A 11 -10.03 -10.50 -29.08
CA LEU A 11 -9.69 -9.17 -28.55
C LEU A 11 -8.42 -8.62 -29.19
N GLY A 12 -7.47 -9.48 -29.58
CA GLY A 12 -6.25 -9.10 -30.28
C GLY A 12 -6.49 -8.37 -31.62
N ASN A 13 -7.69 -8.43 -32.19
CA ASN A 13 -8.03 -7.73 -33.42
C ASN A 13 -8.31 -6.22 -33.22
N LEU A 14 -8.36 -5.74 -31.99
CA LEU A 14 -8.64 -4.34 -31.66
C LEU A 14 -7.37 -3.48 -31.75
N SER A 15 -6.79 -3.33 -32.94
CA SER A 15 -5.50 -2.68 -33.17
C SER A 15 -5.41 -1.20 -32.73
N CYS A 16 -6.55 -0.51 -32.64
CA CYS A 16 -6.66 0.88 -32.16
C CYS A 16 -6.86 0.99 -30.64
N LEU A 17 -6.95 -0.13 -29.92
CA LEU A 17 -7.20 -0.13 -28.48
C LEU A 17 -5.99 0.43 -27.73
N ARG A 18 -6.21 1.46 -26.91
CA ARG A 18 -5.16 2.10 -26.09
C ARG A 18 -5.15 1.63 -24.64
N HIS A 19 -6.32 1.28 -24.09
CA HIS A 19 -6.44 0.84 -22.71
C HIS A 19 -7.29 -0.42 -22.64
N LEU A 20 -6.77 -1.44 -21.97
CA LEU A 20 -7.45 -2.69 -21.75
C LEU A 20 -7.42 -3.00 -20.25
N GLN A 21 -8.60 -3.11 -19.66
CA GLN A 21 -8.79 -3.58 -18.30
C GLN A 21 -9.65 -4.83 -18.32
N LEU A 22 -9.10 -5.93 -17.84
CA LEU A 22 -9.80 -7.19 -17.67
C LEU A 22 -9.59 -7.69 -16.24
N GLY A 23 -10.63 -8.23 -15.63
CA GLY A 23 -10.54 -8.72 -14.26
C GLY A 23 -11.67 -8.29 -13.35
N GLY A 24 -11.68 -8.85 -12.13
CA GLY A 24 -12.65 -8.52 -11.10
C GLY A 24 -12.28 -9.10 -9.74
N VAL A 25 -12.86 -8.55 -8.67
CA VAL A 25 -12.58 -8.89 -7.26
C VAL A 25 -13.19 -10.24 -6.83
N SER A 26 -13.37 -11.18 -7.77
CA SER A 26 -14.11 -12.41 -7.48
C SER A 26 -13.25 -13.38 -6.68
N LEU A 27 -13.55 -13.49 -5.38
CA LEU A 27 -13.06 -14.54 -4.47
C LEU A 27 -13.68 -15.93 -4.79
N THR A 28 -14.44 -16.05 -5.87
CA THR A 28 -15.07 -17.31 -6.29
C THR A 28 -14.17 -18.09 -7.25
N PRO A 29 -14.27 -19.44 -7.29
CA PRO A 29 -13.42 -20.29 -8.13
C PRO A 29 -13.57 -20.09 -9.66
N ASN A 30 -14.52 -19.27 -10.12
CA ASN A 30 -14.73 -18.95 -11.53
C ASN A 30 -13.85 -17.76 -11.95
N GLN A 31 -12.53 -17.93 -11.87
CA GLN A 31 -11.58 -16.91 -12.27
C GLN A 31 -11.57 -16.72 -13.79
N LEU A 32 -11.25 -15.50 -14.23
CA LEU A 32 -10.91 -15.25 -15.63
C LEU A 32 -9.60 -15.99 -15.92
N THR A 33 -9.60 -16.80 -16.97
CA THR A 33 -8.43 -17.63 -17.35
C THR A 33 -7.98 -17.28 -18.76
N THR A 34 -6.73 -17.55 -19.06
CA THR A 34 -6.23 -17.46 -20.43
C THR A 34 -5.25 -18.61 -20.67
N LYS A 35 -5.36 -19.30 -21.81
CA LYS A 35 -4.42 -20.36 -22.18
C LYS A 35 -3.08 -19.80 -22.63
N ASP A 36 -3.10 -18.64 -23.28
CA ASP A 36 -1.91 -17.87 -23.64
C ASP A 36 -2.22 -16.37 -23.66
N LEU A 37 -1.17 -15.54 -23.74
CA LEU A 37 -1.28 -14.09 -23.95
C LEU A 37 -0.82 -13.67 -25.35
N ARG A 38 -0.72 -14.59 -26.31
CA ARG A 38 -0.21 -14.29 -27.66
C ARG A 38 -1.13 -13.36 -28.44
N TRP A 39 -2.43 -13.39 -28.15
CA TRP A 39 -3.42 -12.48 -28.72
C TRP A 39 -3.11 -11.01 -28.45
N ILE A 40 -2.37 -10.70 -27.37
CA ILE A 40 -2.05 -9.31 -27.02
C ILE A 40 -1.15 -8.65 -28.05
N VAL A 41 -0.36 -9.43 -28.81
CA VAL A 41 0.58 -8.94 -29.82
C VAL A 41 -0.13 -8.15 -30.93
N GLY A 42 -1.42 -8.40 -31.17
CA GLY A 42 -2.22 -7.62 -32.12
C GLY A 42 -2.59 -6.20 -31.65
N LEU A 43 -2.37 -5.89 -30.38
CA LEU A 43 -2.74 -4.61 -29.74
C LEU A 43 -1.58 -3.59 -29.79
N PHE A 44 -1.09 -3.26 -30.98
CA PHE A 44 0.09 -2.40 -31.17
C PHE A 44 -0.04 -0.98 -30.58
N SER A 45 -1.27 -0.46 -30.48
CA SER A 45 -1.57 0.87 -29.91
C SER A 45 -1.77 0.86 -28.40
N LEU A 46 -1.61 -0.30 -27.73
CA LEU A 46 -1.94 -0.43 -26.32
C LEU A 46 -0.94 0.33 -25.45
N GLU A 47 -1.43 1.30 -24.70
CA GLU A 47 -0.67 2.14 -23.77
C GLU A 47 -0.82 1.68 -22.31
N GLY A 48 -1.99 1.10 -21.98
CA GLY A 48 -2.31 0.66 -20.62
C GLY A 48 -2.93 -0.73 -20.61
N LEU A 49 -2.35 -1.63 -19.84
CA LEU A 49 -2.86 -2.99 -19.62
C LEU A 49 -3.07 -3.24 -18.12
N VAL A 50 -4.30 -3.60 -17.75
CA VAL A 50 -4.67 -4.03 -16.40
C VAL A 50 -5.28 -5.41 -16.46
N LEU A 51 -4.63 -6.37 -15.81
CA LEU A 51 -5.14 -7.71 -15.59
C LEU A 51 -5.23 -7.94 -14.08
N PHE A 52 -6.46 -7.95 -13.55
CA PHE A 52 -6.73 -8.15 -12.12
C PHE A 52 -7.41 -9.50 -11.87
N GLY A 53 -6.86 -10.34 -11.00
CA GLY A 53 -7.43 -11.64 -10.66
C GLY A 53 -7.50 -12.63 -11.83
N VAL A 54 -6.68 -12.42 -12.86
CA VAL A 54 -6.55 -13.36 -13.99
C VAL A 54 -5.52 -14.42 -13.63
N ASN A 55 -5.88 -15.70 -13.73
CA ASN A 55 -4.92 -16.77 -13.49
C ASN A 55 -3.95 -16.87 -14.68
N LEU A 56 -2.70 -16.47 -14.47
CA LEU A 56 -1.62 -16.50 -15.46
C LEU A 56 -0.56 -17.58 -15.14
N SER A 57 -0.79 -18.44 -14.14
CA SER A 57 0.15 -19.49 -13.72
C SER A 57 0.51 -20.48 -14.84
N ALA A 58 -0.41 -20.68 -15.80
CA ALA A 58 -0.21 -21.54 -16.97
C ALA A 58 0.51 -20.83 -18.15
N VAL A 59 0.85 -19.55 -18.03
CA VAL A 59 1.28 -18.70 -19.15
C VAL A 59 2.79 -18.39 -19.06
N GLU A 60 3.63 -19.40 -19.25
CA GLU A 60 5.10 -19.26 -19.21
C GLU A 60 5.65 -18.21 -20.21
N ASP A 61 4.99 -18.05 -21.38
CA ASP A 61 5.40 -17.09 -22.41
C ASP A 61 4.68 -15.73 -22.32
N GLY A 62 3.88 -15.51 -21.28
CA GLY A 62 2.94 -14.38 -21.21
C GLY A 62 3.64 -13.03 -21.12
N LEU A 63 4.62 -12.92 -20.22
CA LEU A 63 5.44 -11.72 -20.08
C LEU A 63 6.27 -11.43 -21.33
N LYS A 64 6.70 -12.45 -22.07
CA LYS A 64 7.41 -12.26 -23.34
C LYS A 64 6.51 -11.59 -24.38
N ALA A 65 5.23 -11.96 -24.43
CA ALA A 65 4.27 -11.33 -25.34
C ALA A 65 4.01 -9.85 -24.97
N ILE A 66 3.83 -9.55 -23.67
CA ILE A 66 3.67 -8.18 -23.18
C ILE A 66 4.92 -7.34 -23.46
N ASN A 67 6.10 -7.92 -23.32
CA ASN A 67 7.41 -7.32 -23.62
C ASN A 67 7.60 -6.89 -25.08
N MET A 68 6.74 -7.34 -25.99
CA MET A 68 6.78 -6.96 -27.41
C MET A 68 5.84 -5.81 -27.76
N LEU A 69 5.08 -5.28 -26.79
CA LEU A 69 4.14 -4.18 -27.02
C LEU A 69 4.90 -2.83 -27.06
N PRO A 70 4.98 -2.16 -28.23
CA PRO A 70 5.87 -1.01 -28.39
C PRO A 70 5.36 0.25 -27.66
N SER A 71 4.05 0.40 -27.55
CA SER A 71 3.40 1.59 -26.98
C SER A 71 3.08 1.45 -25.49
N LEU A 72 3.37 0.29 -24.88
CA LEU A 72 2.92 0.00 -23.53
C LEU A 72 3.68 0.86 -22.52
N ALA A 73 2.96 1.80 -21.91
CA ALA A 73 3.50 2.72 -20.93
C ALA A 73 3.17 2.31 -19.50
N ARG A 74 2.07 1.58 -19.30
CA ARG A 74 1.52 1.29 -17.98
C ARG A 74 1.02 -0.15 -17.89
N LEU A 75 1.54 -0.89 -16.92
CA LEU A 75 1.24 -2.31 -16.73
C LEU A 75 0.81 -2.57 -15.29
N LYS A 76 -0.41 -3.06 -15.08
CA LYS A 76 -0.87 -3.60 -13.80
C LYS A 76 -1.23 -5.07 -13.95
N LEU A 77 -0.46 -5.93 -13.30
CA LEU A 77 -0.75 -7.35 -13.17
C LEU A 77 -0.90 -7.62 -11.69
N SER A 78 -2.10 -7.98 -11.24
CA SER A 78 -2.32 -8.41 -9.86
C SER A 78 -3.22 -9.63 -9.84
N GLY A 79 -2.87 -10.62 -9.04
CA GLY A 79 -3.60 -11.87 -8.96
C GLY A 79 -2.85 -12.87 -8.11
N PHE A 80 -3.59 -13.63 -7.30
CA PHE A 80 -3.08 -14.42 -6.19
C PHE A 80 -1.96 -15.44 -6.49
N GLU A 81 -1.63 -15.71 -7.76
CA GLU A 81 -0.67 -16.74 -8.19
C GLU A 81 0.05 -16.38 -9.53
N LEU A 82 0.52 -15.14 -9.70
CA LEU A 82 1.32 -14.81 -10.89
C LEU A 82 2.70 -15.50 -10.82
N PHE A 83 2.87 -16.57 -11.60
CA PHE A 83 4.19 -17.12 -11.86
C PHE A 83 4.95 -16.15 -12.77
N ILE A 84 5.67 -15.19 -12.19
CA ILE A 84 6.70 -14.45 -12.92
C ILE A 84 7.89 -15.37 -13.04
N ASP A 85 8.15 -15.88 -14.25
CA ASP A 85 9.45 -16.48 -14.54
C ASP A 85 10.52 -15.41 -14.26
N PRO A 86 11.45 -15.65 -13.33
CA PRO A 86 12.51 -14.70 -13.01
C PRO A 86 13.44 -14.43 -14.21
N TYR A 87 13.36 -15.22 -15.29
CA TYR A 87 14.29 -15.18 -16.42
C TYR A 87 13.63 -14.67 -17.72
N LEU A 88 13.35 -13.37 -17.79
CA LEU A 88 13.23 -12.68 -19.09
C LEU A 88 14.64 -12.45 -19.67
N SER A 89 15.02 -13.26 -20.66
CA SER A 89 16.34 -13.19 -21.29
C SER A 89 16.59 -11.91 -22.11
N GLN A 90 15.52 -11.25 -22.56
CA GLN A 90 15.56 -9.98 -23.28
C GLN A 90 14.42 -9.07 -22.81
N VAL A 91 14.76 -7.86 -22.38
CA VAL A 91 13.82 -6.84 -21.91
C VAL A 91 13.72 -5.76 -22.99
N ASN A 92 12.54 -5.56 -23.56
CA ASN A 92 12.25 -4.64 -24.66
C ASN A 92 11.13 -3.63 -24.31
N PHE A 93 10.86 -3.46 -23.02
CA PHE A 93 9.94 -2.47 -22.47
C PHE A 93 10.51 -1.05 -22.60
N THR A 94 10.54 -0.51 -23.81
CA THR A 94 11.13 0.80 -24.11
C THR A 94 10.27 1.98 -23.68
N SER A 95 8.96 1.79 -23.58
CA SER A 95 7.98 2.83 -23.25
C SER A 95 7.44 2.77 -21.82
N LEU A 96 7.79 1.72 -21.04
CA LEU A 96 7.22 1.52 -19.70
C LEU A 96 7.63 2.64 -18.75
N SER A 97 6.63 3.18 -18.06
CA SER A 97 6.76 4.28 -17.09
C SER A 97 6.13 3.95 -15.73
N SER A 98 5.10 3.09 -15.68
CA SER A 98 4.47 2.64 -14.44
C SER A 98 4.21 1.14 -14.47
N ILE A 99 4.65 0.44 -13.43
CA ILE A 99 4.58 -1.01 -13.28
C ILE A 99 3.98 -1.32 -11.91
N LYS A 100 2.82 -1.99 -11.92
CA LYS A 100 2.11 -2.45 -10.72
C LYS A 100 2.05 -3.96 -10.72
N LEU A 101 2.89 -4.59 -9.92
CA LEU A 101 2.97 -6.04 -9.76
C LEU A 101 2.63 -6.46 -8.32
N GLY A 102 1.86 -5.65 -7.59
CA GLY A 102 1.43 -5.98 -6.25
C GLY A 102 0.51 -7.21 -6.20
N GLU A 103 0.41 -7.83 -5.03
CA GLU A 103 -0.52 -8.94 -4.71
C GLU A 103 -0.32 -10.22 -5.55
N ASN A 104 0.93 -10.57 -5.88
CA ASN A 104 1.25 -11.69 -6.77
C ASN A 104 2.00 -12.87 -6.13
N SER A 105 2.26 -12.85 -4.82
CA SER A 105 2.88 -13.97 -4.06
C SER A 105 4.09 -14.63 -4.76
N PHE A 106 5.16 -13.88 -5.07
CA PHE A 106 6.28 -14.41 -5.84
C PHE A 106 6.95 -15.63 -5.19
N ASN A 107 7.05 -16.72 -5.95
CA ASN A 107 7.49 -18.04 -5.46
C ASN A 107 8.96 -18.15 -5.00
N ASN A 108 9.78 -17.11 -5.22
CA ASN A 108 11.21 -17.12 -4.90
C ASN A 108 11.64 -16.01 -3.92
N TYR A 109 10.71 -15.24 -3.35
CA TYR A 109 11.00 -14.17 -2.39
C TYR A 109 11.98 -13.07 -2.88
N MET A 110 12.32 -13.08 -4.18
CA MET A 110 13.27 -12.19 -4.84
C MET A 110 12.55 -11.26 -5.81
N VAL A 111 13.04 -10.02 -5.91
CA VAL A 111 12.62 -9.11 -6.97
C VAL A 111 13.17 -9.63 -8.31
N PRO A 112 12.35 -9.73 -9.37
CA PRO A 112 12.82 -10.21 -10.67
C PRO A 112 13.98 -9.36 -11.20
N PRO A 113 15.12 -9.96 -11.61
CA PRO A 113 16.28 -9.21 -12.04
C PRO A 113 15.97 -8.22 -13.15
N TRP A 114 15.23 -8.61 -14.19
CA TRP A 114 14.95 -7.76 -15.36
C TRP A 114 14.41 -6.36 -15.07
N LEU A 115 13.82 -6.11 -13.88
CA LEU A 115 13.38 -4.78 -13.44
C LEU A 115 14.54 -3.77 -13.34
N HIS A 116 15.76 -4.21 -13.00
CA HIS A 116 16.93 -3.32 -12.86
C HIS A 116 17.25 -2.53 -14.13
N ASN A 117 16.92 -3.08 -15.30
CA ASN A 117 17.21 -2.48 -16.60
C ASN A 117 16.20 -1.40 -17.03
N LEU A 118 15.11 -1.20 -16.26
CA LEU A 118 14.02 -0.30 -16.64
C LEU A 118 14.23 1.12 -16.11
N THR A 119 15.23 1.80 -16.65
CA THR A 119 15.67 3.15 -16.20
C THR A 119 14.64 4.27 -16.37
N GLY A 120 13.66 4.10 -17.25
CA GLY A 120 12.57 5.05 -17.52
C GLY A 120 11.31 4.88 -16.68
N VAL A 121 11.29 3.90 -15.76
CA VAL A 121 10.14 3.67 -14.87
C VAL A 121 10.15 4.70 -13.75
N HIS A 122 9.01 5.36 -13.58
CA HIS A 122 8.75 6.37 -12.56
C HIS A 122 7.96 5.84 -11.38
N ASP A 123 7.11 4.83 -11.61
CA ASP A 123 6.21 4.30 -10.60
C ASP A 123 6.28 2.77 -10.58
N LEU A 124 6.72 2.20 -9.47
CA LEU A 124 6.91 0.77 -9.28
C LEU A 124 6.24 0.30 -7.99
N ASP A 125 5.32 -0.64 -8.12
CA ASP A 125 4.66 -1.29 -6.99
C ASP A 125 4.95 -2.80 -7.03
N LEU A 126 5.63 -3.26 -5.99
CA LEU A 126 5.93 -4.66 -5.71
C LEU A 126 5.35 -5.07 -4.34
N SER A 127 4.33 -4.36 -3.86
CA SER A 127 3.73 -4.62 -2.56
C SER A 127 3.04 -5.99 -2.49
N SER A 128 2.91 -6.56 -1.29
CA SER A 128 2.17 -7.81 -1.08
C SER A 128 2.67 -8.99 -1.93
N ASN A 129 4.00 -9.11 -2.09
CA ASN A 129 4.64 -10.15 -2.91
C ASN A 129 5.47 -11.16 -2.11
N ASN A 130 5.41 -11.11 -0.78
CA ASN A 130 6.15 -11.99 0.11
C ASN A 130 7.68 -11.83 -0.01
N LEU A 131 8.18 -10.75 -0.61
CA LEU A 131 9.60 -10.55 -0.91
C LEU A 131 10.43 -10.46 0.38
N SER A 132 11.59 -11.11 0.44
CA SER A 132 12.47 -11.09 1.61
C SER A 132 13.95 -10.92 1.27
N SER A 133 14.35 -11.13 0.01
CA SER A 133 15.75 -11.00 -0.37
C SER A 133 16.20 -9.53 -0.35
N PRO A 134 17.43 -9.25 0.09
CA PRO A 134 17.97 -7.89 0.03
C PRO A 134 17.97 -7.35 -1.41
N ILE A 135 17.63 -6.07 -1.56
CA ILE A 135 17.49 -5.37 -2.84
C ILE A 135 18.72 -4.51 -3.18
N HIS A 136 19.89 -4.86 -2.63
CA HIS A 136 21.13 -4.10 -2.80
C HIS A 136 21.43 -3.81 -4.28
N GLY A 137 21.60 -2.52 -4.61
CA GLY A 137 21.95 -2.08 -5.97
C GLY A 137 20.84 -2.18 -7.02
N LEU A 138 19.69 -2.78 -6.69
CA LEU A 138 18.68 -3.11 -7.69
C LEU A 138 18.00 -1.87 -8.29
N PHE A 139 17.72 -0.89 -7.43
CA PHE A 139 17.03 0.35 -7.80
C PHE A 139 17.98 1.52 -8.05
N GLU A 140 19.30 1.33 -7.85
CA GLU A 140 20.30 2.41 -8.01
C GLU A 140 20.35 2.94 -9.45
N GLN A 141 20.09 2.09 -10.45
CA GLN A 141 20.11 2.47 -11.86
C GLN A 141 18.76 3.04 -12.34
N MET A 142 17.69 2.91 -11.56
CA MET A 142 16.35 3.41 -11.91
C MET A 142 16.25 4.92 -11.60
N THR A 143 17.03 5.71 -12.33
CA THR A 143 17.19 7.16 -12.11
C THR A 143 15.91 7.98 -12.26
N SER A 144 14.90 7.45 -12.95
CA SER A 144 13.59 8.12 -13.11
C SER A 144 12.58 7.73 -12.03
N LEU A 145 12.92 6.79 -11.13
CA LEU A 145 11.99 6.24 -10.15
C LEU A 145 11.55 7.33 -9.17
N VAL A 146 10.27 7.65 -9.21
CA VAL A 146 9.61 8.61 -8.34
C VAL A 146 8.99 7.85 -7.19
N ASP A 147 8.07 6.94 -7.48
CA ASP A 147 7.24 6.24 -6.50
C ASP A 147 7.62 4.76 -6.43
N LEU A 148 7.99 4.29 -5.24
CA LEU A 148 8.32 2.90 -4.98
C LEU A 148 7.49 2.35 -3.82
N ASP A 149 6.62 1.37 -4.14
CA ASP A 149 5.86 0.62 -3.14
C ASP A 149 6.43 -0.78 -2.94
N LEU A 150 6.95 -1.01 -1.74
CA LEU A 150 7.49 -2.28 -1.25
C LEU A 150 6.71 -2.77 -0.03
N ALA A 151 5.53 -2.23 0.24
CA ALA A 151 4.75 -2.54 1.43
C ALA A 151 4.29 -4.00 1.47
N VAL A 152 3.95 -4.49 2.66
CA VAL A 152 3.38 -5.84 2.83
C VAL A 152 4.34 -6.92 2.28
N ASN A 153 5.61 -6.81 2.60
CA ASN A 153 6.64 -7.79 2.26
C ASN A 153 7.34 -8.27 3.54
N ARG A 154 8.50 -8.92 3.41
CA ARG A 154 9.30 -9.49 4.51
C ARG A 154 10.71 -8.91 4.55
N PHE A 155 10.87 -7.66 4.11
CA PHE A 155 12.18 -6.99 4.12
C PHE A 155 12.67 -6.72 5.54
N ASP A 156 13.99 -6.74 5.72
CA ASP A 156 14.69 -6.41 6.96
C ASP A 156 15.54 -5.11 6.82
N ALA A 157 16.24 -4.74 7.89
CA ALA A 157 16.99 -3.49 7.99
C ALA A 157 18.05 -3.26 6.90
N SER A 158 18.59 -4.34 6.30
CA SER A 158 19.59 -4.23 5.21
C SER A 158 19.04 -3.49 3.97
N THR A 159 17.72 -3.54 3.80
CA THR A 159 16.95 -2.90 2.72
C THR A 159 17.03 -1.38 2.78
N LEU A 160 17.00 -0.79 3.98
CA LEU A 160 16.97 0.66 4.17
C LEU A 160 18.24 1.34 3.64
N GLY A 161 19.39 0.68 3.70
CA GLY A 161 20.66 1.23 3.19
C GLY A 161 20.75 1.32 1.67
N SER A 162 19.80 0.75 0.92
CA SER A 162 19.89 0.56 -0.54
C SER A 162 18.89 1.40 -1.34
N LEU A 163 18.11 2.27 -0.68
CA LEU A 163 16.95 2.94 -1.27
C LEU A 163 17.11 4.46 -1.23
N CYS A 164 16.82 5.13 -2.35
CA CYS A 164 17.12 6.55 -2.53
C CYS A 164 15.92 7.47 -2.73
N ASN A 165 14.76 6.97 -3.17
CA ASN A 165 13.60 7.79 -3.59
C ASN A 165 12.28 7.30 -2.96
N VAL A 166 11.20 8.10 -3.05
CA VAL A 166 9.89 7.98 -2.36
C VAL A 166 9.52 6.54 -2.07
N LEU A 167 9.27 6.26 -0.79
CA LEU A 167 9.35 4.91 -0.27
C LEU A 167 8.17 4.56 0.63
N ASN A 168 7.39 3.59 0.17
CA ASN A 168 6.45 2.87 1.02
C ASN A 168 7.06 1.51 1.39
N LEU A 169 7.49 1.37 2.64
CA LEU A 169 7.95 0.11 3.25
C LEU A 169 7.01 -0.33 4.39
N ALA A 170 5.77 0.14 4.40
CA ALA A 170 4.82 -0.22 5.43
C ALA A 170 4.59 -1.74 5.50
N HIS A 171 4.23 -2.26 6.67
CA HIS A 171 3.90 -3.68 6.84
C HIS A 171 5.05 -4.61 6.40
N ASN A 172 6.27 -4.34 6.83
CA ASN A 172 7.43 -5.19 6.63
C ASN A 172 7.95 -5.74 7.97
N ASN A 173 9.11 -6.40 7.96
CA ASN A 173 9.76 -6.91 9.16
C ASN A 173 11.04 -6.11 9.48
N LEU A 174 11.04 -4.80 9.19
CA LEU A 174 12.18 -3.94 9.46
C LEU A 174 12.43 -3.87 10.97
N THR A 175 13.69 -4.00 11.36
CA THR A 175 14.14 -3.98 12.76
C THR A 175 15.31 -3.00 12.92
N GLY A 176 15.67 -2.71 14.17
CA GLY A 176 16.74 -1.75 14.47
C GLY A 176 16.28 -0.31 14.33
N SER A 177 17.23 0.63 14.36
CA SER A 177 16.96 2.05 14.20
C SER A 177 17.06 2.49 12.74
N ILE A 178 16.34 3.56 12.40
CA ILE A 178 16.53 4.24 11.11
C ILE A 178 17.95 4.85 11.14
N PRO A 179 18.85 4.45 10.22
CA PRO A 179 20.21 4.97 10.23
C PRO A 179 20.21 6.44 9.82
N HIS A 180 21.06 7.28 10.42
CA HIS A 180 21.19 8.70 10.03
C HIS A 180 21.55 8.87 8.55
N SER A 181 22.26 7.90 7.96
CA SER A 181 22.62 7.89 6.54
C SER A 181 21.46 7.57 5.60
N PHE A 182 20.33 7.07 6.11
CA PHE A 182 19.10 6.80 5.34
C PHE A 182 18.62 8.04 4.56
N ILE A 183 19.08 9.22 4.97
CA ILE A 183 18.61 10.52 4.50
C ILE A 183 19.79 11.39 4.05
N ASN A 184 20.95 10.78 3.79
CA ASN A 184 22.11 11.50 3.28
C ASN A 184 22.03 11.67 1.75
N PHE A 185 20.92 12.24 1.27
CA PHE A 185 20.78 12.62 -0.13
C PHE A 185 21.06 14.11 -0.25
N SER A 186 22.27 14.43 -0.66
CA SER A 186 22.70 15.77 -1.11
C SER A 186 22.00 16.21 -2.42
N MET A 187 20.73 15.89 -2.63
CA MET A 187 19.92 16.33 -3.77
C MET A 187 18.88 17.37 -3.33
N MET A 188 19.34 18.54 -2.92
CA MET A 188 18.49 19.69 -2.63
C MET A 188 19.18 20.99 -3.08
N VAL A 189 18.76 21.52 -4.24
CA VAL A 189 18.41 22.93 -4.57
C VAL A 189 17.85 22.86 -6.01
N SER A 190 16.55 23.01 -6.26
CA SER A 190 15.90 24.32 -6.44
C SER A 190 14.39 24.25 -6.22
N SER A 191 13.82 25.40 -5.86
CA SER A 191 12.40 25.70 -5.70
C SER A 191 11.65 25.70 -7.04
N GLU A 192 10.43 25.16 -7.05
CA GLU A 192 9.22 25.70 -7.69
C GLU A 192 8.05 24.74 -7.32
N PRO A 193 6.83 25.23 -7.02
CA PRO A 193 5.72 24.42 -6.55
C PRO A 193 4.93 23.82 -7.72
N GLY A 194 4.84 22.49 -7.76
CA GLY A 194 4.11 21.72 -8.78
C GLY A 194 3.28 20.60 -8.18
N THR A 195 1.98 20.89 -8.10
CA THR A 195 0.73 20.10 -7.96
C THR A 195 0.76 18.58 -7.68
N ASP A 196 -0.15 18.22 -6.74
CA ASP A 196 -0.93 17.00 -6.52
C ASP A 196 -0.27 15.61 -6.67
N LEU A 197 -0.17 14.88 -5.55
CA LEU A 197 0.19 13.46 -5.50
C LEU A 197 -0.82 12.64 -4.69
N TRP A 198 -0.94 11.38 -5.09
CA TRP A 198 -2.13 10.55 -5.00
C TRP A 198 -2.30 9.85 -3.64
N VAL A 199 -3.53 9.83 -3.15
CA VAL A 199 -3.98 8.96 -2.06
C VAL A 199 -4.16 7.54 -2.59
N PHE A 200 -3.48 6.58 -1.96
CA PHE A 200 -3.56 5.14 -2.22
C PHE A 200 -5.02 4.67 -2.30
N SER A 201 -5.53 4.50 -3.52
CA SER A 201 -6.85 3.92 -3.77
C SER A 201 -6.81 3.13 -5.08
N ASP A 202 -6.97 1.81 -4.97
CA ASP A 202 -6.79 0.83 -6.06
C ASP A 202 -7.75 0.96 -7.25
N PHE A 203 -8.78 1.82 -7.16
CA PHE A 203 -9.86 1.91 -8.15
C PHE A 203 -9.83 3.15 -9.05
N THR A 204 -8.86 4.07 -8.89
CA THR A 204 -8.79 5.33 -9.64
C THR A 204 -7.76 5.33 -10.78
N TRP A 205 -6.86 4.34 -10.84
CA TRP A 205 -5.69 4.33 -11.73
C TRP A 205 -6.01 4.44 -13.23
N LEU A 206 -7.18 3.95 -13.68
CA LEU A 206 -7.66 4.15 -15.07
C LEU A 206 -8.64 5.32 -15.27
N GLN A 207 -9.28 5.82 -14.21
CA GLN A 207 -10.25 6.93 -14.31
C GLN A 207 -9.57 8.26 -14.62
N ASN A 208 -8.28 8.40 -14.27
CA ASN A 208 -7.47 9.58 -14.55
C ASN A 208 -7.13 9.76 -16.05
N PHE A 209 -7.45 8.79 -16.91
CA PHE A 209 -7.17 8.84 -18.35
C PHE A 209 -8.09 9.76 -19.16
N LYS A 210 -9.17 10.29 -18.58
CA LYS A 210 -10.10 11.19 -19.31
C LYS A 210 -9.64 12.66 -19.37
N GLY A 211 -8.55 13.01 -18.67
CA GLY A 211 -7.93 14.34 -18.72
C GLY A 211 -6.63 14.29 -19.52
N GLY A 212 -6.73 14.38 -20.85
CA GLY A 212 -5.58 14.45 -21.76
C GLY A 212 -4.77 15.74 -21.62
N GLY A 213 -4.08 15.91 -20.51
CA GLY A 213 -2.92 16.79 -20.41
C GLY A 213 -1.67 15.93 -20.47
N GLU A 214 -0.84 16.12 -21.49
CA GLU A 214 0.57 15.72 -21.43
C GLU A 214 1.16 16.34 -20.16
N LEU A 215 1.31 15.54 -19.10
CA LEU A 215 2.23 15.88 -18.02
C LEU A 215 3.61 15.76 -18.64
N GLY A 216 4.10 16.89 -19.18
CA GLY A 216 5.46 17.03 -19.61
C GLY A 216 6.36 16.81 -18.40
N TYR A 217 6.81 15.56 -18.22
CA TYR A 217 7.93 15.23 -17.35
C TYR A 217 9.17 15.86 -17.98
N SER A 218 9.35 17.16 -17.76
CA SER A 218 10.54 17.88 -18.18
C SER A 218 11.72 17.26 -17.44
N SER A 219 12.60 16.61 -18.20
CA SER A 219 13.64 15.67 -17.75
C SER A 219 14.81 16.34 -17.00
N ARG A 220 14.55 17.33 -16.13
CA ARG A 220 15.56 18.03 -15.31
C ARG A 220 15.11 18.41 -13.90
N ASN A 221 13.95 17.95 -13.42
CA ASN A 221 13.53 18.19 -12.05
C ASN A 221 14.00 17.04 -11.15
N LEU A 222 15.09 17.26 -10.41
CA LEU A 222 15.60 16.33 -9.42
C LEU A 222 14.54 16.10 -8.33
N LEU A 223 14.14 14.84 -8.19
CA LEU A 223 13.02 14.37 -7.40
C LEU A 223 13.34 14.49 -5.91
N ARG A 224 12.61 15.35 -5.21
CA ARG A 224 12.65 15.42 -3.75
C ARG A 224 11.70 14.36 -3.18
N ILE A 225 12.07 13.74 -2.06
CA ILE A 225 11.21 12.76 -1.39
C ILE A 225 9.96 13.47 -0.85
N LYS A 226 8.79 13.11 -1.37
CA LYS A 226 7.50 13.72 -0.98
C LYS A 226 6.66 12.87 -0.03
N SER A 227 6.87 11.55 0.01
CA SER A 227 6.13 10.66 0.89
C SER A 227 7.02 9.56 1.44
N ILE A 228 6.92 9.30 2.75
CA ILE A 228 7.60 8.21 3.44
C ILE A 228 6.59 7.48 4.30
N SER A 229 6.49 6.17 4.11
CA SER A 229 5.72 5.30 4.99
C SER A 229 6.57 4.12 5.47
N LEU A 230 6.84 4.08 6.77
CA LEU A 230 7.54 2.99 7.47
C LEU A 230 6.62 2.31 8.49
N SER A 231 5.30 2.51 8.37
CA SER A 231 4.35 2.08 9.38
C SER A 231 4.23 0.57 9.49
N THR A 232 3.79 0.09 10.65
CA THR A 232 3.64 -1.36 10.92
C THR A 232 4.92 -2.14 10.65
N ASN A 233 6.00 -1.75 11.33
CA ASN A 233 7.29 -2.44 11.33
C ASN A 233 7.73 -2.66 12.78
N ASN A 234 8.94 -3.19 12.99
CA ASN A 234 9.54 -3.40 14.31
C ASN A 234 10.71 -2.42 14.57
N LEU A 235 10.62 -1.18 14.05
CA LEU A 235 11.68 -0.18 14.19
C LEU A 235 11.76 0.34 15.61
N VAL A 236 12.97 0.52 16.13
CA VAL A 236 13.28 0.92 17.52
C VAL A 236 14.19 2.15 17.56
N GLY A 237 14.33 2.77 18.73
CA GLY A 237 15.19 3.92 18.95
C GLY A 237 14.49 5.25 18.66
N GLU A 238 15.25 6.34 18.55
CA GLU A 238 14.70 7.68 18.30
C GLU A 238 14.44 7.93 16.81
N ILE A 239 13.48 8.82 16.53
CA ILE A 239 13.25 9.31 15.17
C ILE A 239 14.44 10.21 14.78
N PRO A 240 15.21 9.90 13.74
CA PRO A 240 16.39 10.68 13.41
C PRO A 240 16.04 12.06 12.86
N ASP A 241 16.78 13.08 13.32
CA ASP A 241 16.68 14.47 12.88
C ASP A 241 16.72 14.65 11.36
N GLY A 242 17.42 13.77 10.64
CA GLY A 242 17.55 13.87 9.17
C GLY A 242 16.21 13.80 8.44
N ILE A 243 15.18 13.14 8.99
CA ILE A 243 13.83 13.11 8.38
C ILE A 243 13.27 14.53 8.30
N MET A 244 13.65 15.38 9.25
CA MET A 244 13.17 16.75 9.38
C MET A 244 13.85 17.72 8.40
N ASP A 245 14.90 17.26 7.70
CA ASP A 245 15.59 18.05 6.68
C ASP A 245 14.92 17.90 5.29
N LEU A 246 13.96 16.98 5.14
CA LEU A 246 13.19 16.77 3.91
C LEU A 246 12.06 17.80 3.76
N VAL A 247 12.40 19.06 3.50
CA VAL A 247 11.45 20.20 3.54
C VAL A 247 10.25 20.13 2.57
N ASP A 248 10.29 19.27 1.56
CA ASP A 248 9.21 19.05 0.59
C ASP A 248 8.40 17.78 0.87
N LEU A 249 8.60 17.17 2.04
CA LEU A 249 7.83 16.01 2.48
C LEU A 249 6.38 16.43 2.74
N LEU A 250 5.44 15.75 2.07
CA LEU A 250 4.00 15.94 2.18
C LEU A 250 3.37 14.95 3.16
N THR A 251 3.89 13.72 3.20
CA THR A 251 3.36 12.66 4.06
C THR A 251 4.48 11.91 4.79
N LEU A 252 4.33 11.77 6.10
CA LEU A 252 5.22 10.98 6.95
C LEU A 252 4.39 10.04 7.83
N ASN A 253 4.50 8.74 7.60
CA ASN A 253 3.86 7.73 8.42
C ASN A 253 4.90 6.81 9.08
N LEU A 254 5.06 6.93 10.39
CA LEU A 254 5.92 6.12 11.23
C LEU A 254 5.12 5.29 12.25
N SER A 255 3.79 5.20 12.10
CA SER A 255 2.93 4.59 13.11
C SER A 255 3.13 3.09 13.24
N ARG A 256 2.69 2.52 14.37
CA ARG A 256 2.79 1.07 14.65
C ARG A 256 4.24 0.57 14.55
N ASN A 257 5.13 1.21 15.31
CA ASN A 257 6.53 0.84 15.49
C ASN A 257 6.85 0.89 17.00
N HIS A 258 8.14 0.75 17.35
CA HIS A 258 8.67 0.85 18.70
C HIS A 258 9.59 2.07 18.86
N PHE A 259 9.29 3.19 18.17
CA PHE A 259 10.08 4.41 18.33
C PHE A 259 9.94 4.95 19.76
N THR A 260 11.06 5.34 20.35
CA THR A 260 11.18 5.90 21.70
C THR A 260 11.78 7.30 21.66
N GLY A 261 11.85 7.97 22.81
CA GLY A 261 12.39 9.33 22.91
C GLY A 261 11.41 10.40 22.41
N ARG A 262 11.95 11.61 22.22
CA ARG A 262 11.18 12.79 21.83
C ARG A 262 11.00 12.88 20.33
N ILE A 263 9.90 13.49 19.91
CA ILE A 263 9.75 13.97 18.52
C ILE A 263 10.80 15.06 18.31
N PRO A 264 11.60 14.99 17.23
CA PRO A 264 12.58 16.03 16.92
C PRO A 264 11.94 17.43 16.87
N GLU A 265 12.52 18.39 17.58
CA GLU A 265 12.03 19.79 17.59
C GLU A 265 12.01 20.41 16.18
N LYS A 266 12.87 19.90 15.29
CA LYS A 266 12.94 20.28 13.87
C LYS A 266 11.74 19.83 13.05
N ILE A 267 10.79 19.06 13.58
CA ILE A 267 9.58 18.64 12.85
C ILE A 267 8.84 19.84 12.21
N GLY A 268 8.90 21.03 12.84
CA GLY A 268 8.36 22.27 12.29
C GLY A 268 9.04 22.79 11.02
N ASN A 269 10.17 22.22 10.61
CA ASN A 269 10.83 22.54 9.33
C ASN A 269 10.10 21.95 8.13
N LEU A 270 9.29 20.90 8.33
CA LEU A 270 8.51 20.22 7.29
C LEU A 270 7.25 21.03 6.93
N LYS A 271 7.45 22.22 6.35
CA LYS A 271 6.38 23.20 6.10
C LYS A 271 5.35 22.76 5.06
N GLN A 272 5.70 21.79 4.21
CA GLN A 272 4.78 21.22 3.22
C GLN A 272 4.07 19.96 3.74
N LEU A 273 4.32 19.53 4.99
CA LEU A 273 3.74 18.30 5.52
C LEU A 273 2.23 18.45 5.73
N GLU A 274 1.47 17.66 4.99
CA GLU A 274 0.01 17.62 5.04
C GLU A 274 -0.49 16.49 5.94
N SER A 275 0.27 15.39 6.05
CA SER A 275 -0.10 14.22 6.83
C SER A 275 1.08 13.70 7.66
N LEU A 276 0.86 13.60 8.97
CA LEU A 276 1.81 13.07 9.94
C LEU A 276 1.13 12.03 10.83
N ASP A 277 1.60 10.79 10.79
CA ASP A 277 1.15 9.74 11.69
C ASP A 277 2.33 9.14 12.46
N LEU A 278 2.36 9.41 13.77
CA LEU A 278 3.34 8.88 14.71
C LEU A 278 2.69 7.94 15.74
N SER A 279 1.41 7.60 15.55
CA SER A 279 0.61 6.86 16.52
C SER A 279 1.14 5.44 16.76
N MET A 280 0.73 4.82 17.87
CA MET A 280 1.12 3.43 18.19
C MET A 280 2.65 3.24 18.19
N ASN A 281 3.35 4.14 18.89
CA ASN A 281 4.78 4.09 19.22
C ASN A 281 4.98 4.27 20.73
N GLU A 282 6.23 4.25 21.18
CA GLU A 282 6.65 4.40 22.59
C GLU A 282 7.31 5.77 22.85
N LEU A 283 6.86 6.81 22.14
CA LEU A 283 7.41 8.17 22.21
C LEU A 283 7.13 8.82 23.58
N PHE A 284 8.14 9.48 24.14
CA PHE A 284 8.06 10.17 25.45
C PHE A 284 8.82 11.51 25.44
N GLY A 285 8.66 12.32 26.49
CA GLY A 285 9.36 13.61 26.61
C GLY A 285 8.79 14.74 25.74
N ASN A 286 7.58 14.57 25.21
CA ASN A 286 6.89 15.55 24.36
C ASN A 286 5.90 16.41 25.16
N SER A 287 6.37 17.06 26.22
CA SER A 287 5.52 17.83 27.14
C SER A 287 4.79 19.01 26.48
N GLY A 288 5.24 19.46 25.30
CA GLY A 288 4.57 20.53 24.53
C GLY A 288 3.38 20.07 23.67
N LEU A 289 3.13 18.75 23.55
CA LEU A 289 1.96 18.24 22.80
C LEU A 289 0.69 18.16 23.66
N CYS A 290 0.84 18.20 24.97
CA CYS A 290 -0.27 18.19 25.92
C CYS A 290 -0.25 19.49 26.74
N GLY A 291 -1.42 20.07 26.96
CA GLY A 291 -1.54 21.35 27.66
C GLY A 291 -2.78 22.11 27.20
N GLU A 292 -2.97 23.30 27.77
CA GLU A 292 -3.97 24.25 27.28
C GLU A 292 -3.76 24.52 25.78
N PRO A 293 -4.83 24.66 24.98
CA PRO A 293 -4.72 25.01 23.56
C PRO A 293 -3.81 26.23 23.38
N LEU A 294 -2.90 26.17 22.41
CA LEU A 294 -2.05 27.33 22.11
C LEU A 294 -2.94 28.52 21.72
N PRO A 295 -2.64 29.74 22.19
CA PRO A 295 -3.42 30.95 21.91
C PRO A 295 -3.26 31.47 20.46
N ASN A 296 -2.87 30.62 19.52
CA ASN A 296 -2.68 31.00 18.13
C ASN A 296 -3.95 30.64 17.34
N ASP A 297 -4.72 31.68 17.00
CA ASP A 297 -5.64 31.60 15.86
C ASP A 297 -4.82 31.20 14.63
N CYS A 298 -5.12 30.03 14.07
CA CYS A 298 -4.65 29.69 12.73
C CYS A 298 -5.16 30.79 11.80
N LEU A 299 -4.27 31.65 11.33
CA LEU A 299 -4.63 32.70 10.36
C LEU A 299 -5.14 32.01 9.09
N GLU A 300 -6.46 31.91 8.98
CA GLU A 300 -7.12 31.58 7.73
C GLU A 300 -6.61 32.56 6.68
N HIS A 301 -5.87 32.02 5.72
CA HIS A 301 -5.67 32.68 4.45
C HIS A 301 -7.05 32.78 3.77
N LYS A 302 -7.81 33.82 4.12
CA LYS A 302 -9.06 34.16 3.43
C LYS A 302 -8.73 34.54 2.00
N LEU A 303 -8.97 33.61 1.09
CA LEU A 303 -9.20 33.92 -0.33
C LEU A 303 -10.38 34.92 -0.40
N PRO A 304 -10.30 35.97 -1.24
CA PRO A 304 -11.28 37.05 -1.23
C PRO A 304 -12.60 36.57 -1.85
N THR A 305 -13.58 36.22 -1.02
CA THR A 305 -14.97 36.03 -1.44
C THR A 305 -15.73 37.36 -1.39
N LYS A 306 -16.38 37.67 -2.51
CA LYS A 306 -17.32 38.78 -2.69
C LYS A 306 -18.42 38.76 -1.62
N ASN A 307 -18.65 39.94 -1.04
CA ASN A 307 -19.88 40.50 -0.45
C ASN A 307 -21.01 39.54 -0.07
N GLY A 308 -21.38 39.52 1.22
CA GLY A 308 -22.72 39.16 1.65
C GLY A 308 -22.90 38.85 3.13
N HIS A 309 -23.37 39.85 3.87
CA HIS A 309 -24.11 39.86 5.14
C HIS A 309 -23.70 39.01 6.36
N ILE A 310 -23.46 39.75 7.44
CA ILE A 310 -23.36 39.35 8.85
C ILE A 310 -24.65 38.63 9.28
N HIS A 311 -24.48 37.42 9.80
CA HIS A 311 -25.31 36.92 10.89
C HIS A 311 -24.39 36.17 11.85
N ASP A 312 -24.17 36.77 13.02
CA ASP A 312 -23.64 36.09 14.19
C ASP A 312 -24.68 35.04 14.62
N ASP A 313 -24.25 33.80 14.82
CA ASP A 313 -24.62 33.00 15.99
C ASP A 313 -23.86 31.66 16.04
N ILE A 314 -23.03 31.57 17.08
CA ILE A 314 -22.86 30.42 17.98
C ILE A 314 -22.38 29.12 17.34
N GLY A 315 -21.07 28.89 17.49
CA GLY A 315 -20.42 27.63 17.20
C GLY A 315 -20.96 26.46 18.03
N HIS A 316 -21.24 25.38 17.32
CA HIS A 316 -21.17 24.02 17.86
C HIS A 316 -20.36 23.17 16.89
N GLY A 317 -19.04 23.26 17.03
CA GLY A 317 -18.13 22.23 16.56
C GLY A 317 -18.24 21.02 17.49
N GLU A 318 -18.29 19.85 16.85
CA GLU A 318 -18.06 18.52 17.42
C GLU A 318 -19.14 17.90 18.32
N SER A 319 -19.78 16.84 17.80
CA SER A 319 -20.07 15.63 18.61
C SER A 319 -20.50 14.43 17.74
N HIS A 320 -20.06 14.31 16.48
CA HIS A 320 -20.51 13.18 15.65
C HIS A 320 -19.97 11.81 16.10
N TRP A 321 -18.92 11.78 16.93
CA TRP A 321 -18.31 10.54 17.45
C TRP A 321 -18.84 10.12 18.83
N SER A 322 -19.25 11.06 19.70
CA SER A 322 -19.72 10.74 21.06
C SER A 322 -21.04 9.97 21.07
N TRP A 323 -21.96 10.25 20.14
CA TRP A 323 -23.24 9.53 20.08
C TRP A 323 -23.09 8.10 19.56
N PHE A 324 -22.09 7.85 18.70
CA PHE A 324 -21.83 6.52 18.17
C PHE A 324 -21.38 5.55 19.26
N TYR A 325 -20.43 5.98 20.12
CA TYR A 325 -19.97 5.18 21.26
C TYR A 325 -20.98 5.14 22.41
N ALA A 326 -21.79 6.18 22.60
CA ALA A 326 -22.88 6.17 23.57
C ALA A 326 -23.99 5.16 23.23
N GLY A 327 -24.13 4.76 21.96
CA GLY A 327 -25.09 3.73 21.53
C GLY A 327 -24.60 2.29 21.71
N ILE A 328 -23.33 2.01 21.39
CA ILE A 328 -22.79 0.63 21.40
C ILE A 328 -22.81 -0.02 22.79
N GLY A 329 -22.51 0.74 23.85
CA GLY A 329 -22.48 0.21 25.22
C GLY A 329 -23.83 -0.31 25.70
N PRO A 330 -24.89 0.52 25.69
CA PRO A 330 -26.24 0.12 26.08
C PRO A 330 -26.82 -1.00 25.19
N ASP A 331 -26.63 -0.93 23.88
CA ASP A 331 -27.20 -1.90 22.93
C ASP A 331 -26.60 -3.29 23.09
N TYR A 332 -25.29 -3.38 23.38
CA TYR A 332 -24.64 -4.66 23.68
C TYR A 332 -25.17 -5.28 24.97
N ALA A 333 -25.39 -4.47 26.03
CA ALA A 333 -25.94 -4.95 27.29
C ALA A 333 -27.36 -5.48 27.12
N VAL A 334 -28.21 -4.78 26.35
CA VAL A 334 -29.58 -5.22 26.04
C VAL A 334 -29.58 -6.51 25.20
N GLY A 335 -28.71 -6.59 24.18
CA GLY A 335 -28.57 -7.78 23.35
C GLY A 335 -28.12 -9.01 24.14
N LEU A 336 -27.12 -8.84 25.01
CA LEU A 336 -26.62 -9.91 25.88
C LEU A 336 -27.69 -10.38 26.87
N LEU A 337 -28.42 -9.45 27.50
CA LEU A 337 -29.52 -9.79 28.40
C LEU A 337 -30.68 -10.47 27.67
N GLY A 338 -30.97 -10.09 26.43
CA GLY A 338 -31.97 -10.75 25.59
C GLY A 338 -31.62 -12.20 25.30
N VAL A 339 -30.38 -12.48 24.92
CA VAL A 339 -29.89 -13.86 24.69
C VAL A 339 -29.94 -14.68 25.97
N LEU A 340 -29.47 -14.13 27.10
CA LEU A 340 -29.51 -14.79 28.40
C LEU A 340 -30.96 -15.07 28.85
N GLY A 341 -31.89 -14.14 28.60
CA GLY A 341 -33.31 -14.31 28.86
C GLY A 341 -33.93 -15.46 28.04
N ILE A 342 -33.66 -15.51 26.73
CA ILE A 342 -34.16 -16.58 25.86
C ILE A 342 -33.64 -17.96 26.30
N LEU A 343 -32.36 -18.04 26.71
CA LEU A 343 -31.75 -19.28 27.21
C LEU A 343 -32.35 -19.76 28.55
N GLN A 344 -32.90 -18.87 29.37
CA GLN A 344 -33.61 -19.26 30.61
C GLN A 344 -35.00 -19.86 30.33
N PHE A 345 -35.73 -19.33 29.35
CA PHE A 345 -37.11 -19.75 29.07
C PHE A 345 -37.23 -20.97 28.13
N LYS A 346 -36.30 -21.16 27.18
CA LYS A 346 -36.34 -22.26 26.22
C LYS A 346 -35.31 -23.34 26.55
N LYS A 347 -35.73 -24.37 27.30
CA LYS A 347 -34.89 -25.52 27.67
C LYS A 347 -34.18 -26.16 26.47
N SER A 348 -34.85 -26.34 25.33
CA SER A 348 -34.25 -26.96 24.14
C SER A 348 -33.08 -26.14 23.56
N TRP A 349 -33.20 -24.81 23.59
CA TRP A 349 -32.16 -23.90 23.10
C TRP A 349 -30.98 -23.85 24.05
N ARG A 350 -31.25 -23.88 25.36
CA ARG A 350 -30.22 -24.01 26.40
C ARG A 350 -29.37 -25.26 26.19
N TYR A 351 -30.00 -26.43 25.98
CA TYR A 351 -29.27 -27.67 25.75
C TYR A 351 -28.48 -27.66 24.44
N ALA A 352 -29.03 -27.09 23.36
CA ALA A 352 -28.30 -26.96 22.11
C ALA A 352 -27.08 -26.05 22.23
N TYR A 353 -27.22 -24.91 22.93
CA TYR A 353 -26.15 -23.95 23.15
C TYR A 353 -25.01 -24.53 23.99
N PHE A 354 -25.30 -25.15 25.14
CA PHE A 354 -24.25 -25.76 25.97
C PHE A 354 -23.58 -26.95 25.28
N ARG A 355 -24.31 -27.76 24.52
CA ARG A 355 -23.72 -28.83 23.71
C ARG A 355 -22.79 -28.30 22.62
N PHE A 356 -23.13 -27.17 22.01
CA PHE A 356 -22.26 -26.50 21.06
C PHE A 356 -20.97 -26.01 21.73
N LEU A 357 -21.07 -25.40 22.93
CA LEU A 357 -19.90 -24.96 23.70
C LEU A 357 -19.00 -26.12 24.13
N GLU A 358 -19.57 -27.23 24.62
CA GLU A 358 -18.81 -28.44 24.96
C GLU A 358 -18.08 -29.01 23.74
N ASN A 359 -18.76 -29.13 22.60
CA ASN A 359 -18.12 -29.60 21.36
C ASN A 359 -17.01 -28.67 20.86
N ALA A 360 -17.17 -27.35 21.02
CA ALA A 360 -16.16 -26.37 20.66
C ALA A 360 -14.94 -26.47 21.59
N TYR A 361 -15.19 -26.59 22.90
CA TYR A 361 -14.16 -26.78 23.92
C TYR A 361 -13.35 -28.06 23.65
N ASP A 362 -14.01 -29.19 23.40
CA ASP A 362 -13.34 -30.46 23.10
C ASP A 362 -12.48 -30.38 21.84
N LYS A 363 -12.96 -29.73 20.78
CA LYS A 363 -12.16 -29.51 19.55
C LYS A 363 -10.91 -28.66 19.82
N ILE A 364 -11.04 -27.63 20.66
CA ILE A 364 -9.90 -26.78 21.05
C ILE A 364 -8.91 -27.59 21.90
N CYS A 365 -9.38 -28.35 22.89
CA CYS A 365 -8.53 -29.21 23.71
C CYS A 365 -7.78 -30.26 22.87
N VAL A 366 -8.45 -30.89 21.90
CA VAL A 366 -7.81 -31.85 20.99
C VAL A 366 -6.76 -31.15 20.10
N MET A 367 -7.05 -29.96 19.56
CA MET A 367 -6.06 -29.18 18.80
C MET A 367 -4.83 -28.82 19.64
N ILE A 368 -5.03 -28.40 20.89
CA ILE A 368 -3.95 -28.08 21.82
C ILE A 368 -3.12 -29.34 22.13
N ALA A 369 -3.78 -30.47 22.42
CA ALA A 369 -3.10 -31.74 22.69
C ALA A 369 -2.30 -32.25 21.48
N LEU A 370 -2.82 -32.10 20.26
CA LEU A 370 -2.12 -32.46 19.02
C LEU A 370 -0.90 -31.56 18.78
N LYS A 371 -1.03 -30.25 18.97
CA LYS A 371 0.10 -29.31 18.88
C LYS A 371 1.16 -29.59 19.95
N ALA A 372 0.75 -29.90 21.18
CA ALA A 372 1.66 -30.25 22.27
C ALA A 372 2.42 -31.56 21.99
N ASN A 373 1.76 -32.58 21.41
CA ASN A 373 2.41 -33.82 21.00
C ASN A 373 3.35 -33.65 19.79
N GLN A 374 3.00 -32.80 18.83
CA GLN A 374 3.91 -32.45 17.72
C GLN A 374 5.17 -31.74 18.23
N LEU A 375 5.02 -30.81 19.18
CA LEU A 375 6.16 -30.15 19.82
C LEU A 375 7.03 -31.16 20.58
N ARG A 376 6.43 -32.09 21.35
CA ARG A 376 7.18 -33.10 22.10
C ARG A 376 7.96 -34.09 21.21
N ARG A 377 7.50 -34.36 19.99
CA ARG A 377 8.22 -35.19 19.00
C ARG A 377 9.42 -34.48 18.34
N ASN A 378 9.45 -33.15 18.35
CA ASN A 378 10.56 -32.38 17.77
C ASN A 378 11.74 -32.20 18.74
N PHE A 379 11.60 -32.60 20.00
CA PHE A 379 12.60 -32.45 21.06
C PHE A 379 13.18 -33.80 21.56
N HIS A 380 12.96 -34.91 20.84
CA HIS A 380 13.46 -36.22 21.23
C HIS A 380 14.29 -36.91 20.15
#